data_AF-A0A7Y2PEU3-F1
#
_entry.id   AF-A0A7Y2PEU3-F1
#
_cell.length_a   1.000
_cell.length_b   1.000
_cell.length_c   1.000
_cell.angle_alpha   90.00
_cell.angle_beta   90.00
_cell.angle_gamma   90.00
#
_symmetry.space_group_name_H-M   'P 1'
#
loop_
_entity.id
_entity.type
_entity.pdbx_description
1 polymer ?
#
loop_
_entity_poly.entity_id
_entity_poly.type
_entity_poly.pdbx_seq_one_letter_code
_entity_poly.pdbx_strand_id
1 'polypeptide(L)'
;MKLRNSMLAKRSVIIASIFGFSGWAALADAGSCEPSVAKLPLAMTQGYFRPATPVADNIKHLGSFNFNDQYAGALIQSFAFDEVKCKWLATASVGRKPETVIISEFPPVAPYLSERTSSPSQEFSHPQDLSLSIQEGRAELWLPDRARKGVVRFNMNEEGQIEGVEDYRLSATPVRGYFSSVSVDGKYLVTMGTVGKGKDSLQQVNVYNRRDVVESGRESGAIKPIYTWMLDDAQQDHKQWRQGLAVVGNTVFVLSGNGRANQTKLLGSYRLEGGTIAIDDLPSASSNQLMKGKPRTYEPEGLEVIRYNGELALTFGMAGGTKGSRSFDMWVMPLVR
;
A
#
# COMPACT_ATOMS: atom_id res chain seq x y z
N MET A 1 87.15 -19.96 -12.47
CA MET A 1 86.23 -18.84 -12.74
C MET A 1 84.81 -19.40 -12.77
N LYS A 2 84.03 -19.06 -11.72
CA LYS A 2 82.57 -19.09 -11.49
C LYS A 2 81.77 -20.33 -11.96
N LEU A 3 81.40 -21.28 -11.09
CA LEU A 3 80.43 -21.28 -9.96
C LEU A 3 78.99 -21.62 -10.35
N ARG A 4 78.57 -22.76 -9.78
CA ARG A 4 77.22 -23.29 -9.52
C ARG A 4 76.19 -22.21 -9.16
N ASN A 5 74.93 -22.47 -9.51
CA ASN A 5 73.72 -22.17 -8.73
C ASN A 5 72.55 -22.95 -9.37
N SER A 6 72.12 -24.06 -8.77
CA SER A 6 71.18 -24.19 -7.66
C SER A 6 69.72 -23.99 -8.09
N MET A 7 68.97 -25.09 -7.98
CA MET A 7 67.52 -25.18 -7.99
C MET A 7 66.86 -24.06 -7.16
N LEU A 8 65.80 -23.48 -7.70
CA LEU A 8 64.73 -22.88 -6.91
C LEU A 8 63.42 -23.08 -7.68
N ALA A 9 62.70 -24.12 -7.28
CA ALA A 9 61.31 -24.33 -7.64
C ALA A 9 60.50 -23.14 -7.12
N LYS A 10 60.00 -22.30 -8.04
CA LYS A 10 58.97 -21.32 -7.71
C LYS A 10 57.67 -22.09 -7.45
N ARG A 11 57.40 -22.35 -6.17
CA ARG A 11 56.05 -22.60 -5.67
C ARG A 11 55.24 -21.33 -5.94
N SER A 12 54.34 -21.39 -6.90
CA SER A 12 53.24 -20.44 -7.00
C SER A 12 52.37 -20.63 -5.76
N VAL A 13 52.54 -19.74 -4.79
CA VAL A 13 51.56 -19.56 -3.72
C VAL A 13 50.34 -18.96 -4.40
N ILE A 14 49.33 -19.79 -4.67
CA ILE A 14 47.97 -19.31 -4.87
C ILE A 14 47.56 -18.77 -3.50
N ILE A 15 47.72 -17.46 -3.30
CA ILE A 15 46.98 -16.75 -2.27
C ILE A 15 45.54 -16.78 -2.76
N ALA A 16 44.81 -17.80 -2.34
CA ALA A 16 43.36 -17.75 -2.29
C ALA A 16 43.04 -16.65 -1.29
N SER A 17 42.90 -15.42 -1.78
CA SER A 17 42.19 -14.37 -1.07
C SER A 17 40.77 -14.87 -0.91
N ILE A 18 40.53 -15.52 0.24
CA ILE A 18 39.22 -15.75 0.83
C ILE A 18 38.69 -14.36 1.19
N PHE A 19 38.26 -13.61 0.19
CA PHE A 19 37.21 -12.64 0.41
C PHE A 19 35.94 -13.45 0.53
N GLY A 20 35.49 -13.60 1.76
CA GLY A 20 34.17 -14.12 2.08
C GLY A 20 33.13 -13.28 1.35
N PHE A 21 32.67 -13.78 0.21
CA PHE A 21 31.36 -13.47 -0.32
C PHE A 21 30.31 -14.23 0.51
N SER A 22 30.26 -13.95 1.81
CA SER A 22 29.12 -14.28 2.66
C SER A 22 28.26 -13.01 2.75
N GLY A 23 27.46 -12.78 1.71
CA GLY A 23 26.60 -11.60 1.67
C GLY A 23 25.44 -11.64 0.68
N TRP A 24 25.18 -12.79 0.03
CA TRP A 24 24.09 -12.95 -0.93
C TRP A 24 23.15 -14.12 -0.56
N ALA A 25 23.03 -14.38 0.74
CA ALA A 25 22.12 -15.38 1.31
C ALA A 25 21.16 -14.80 2.38
N ALA A 26 21.01 -13.47 2.44
CA ALA A 26 20.08 -12.79 3.36
C ALA A 26 18.85 -12.16 2.66
N LEU A 27 18.60 -12.51 1.39
CA LEU A 27 17.41 -12.09 0.62
C LEU A 27 16.39 -13.24 0.42
N ALA A 28 16.66 -14.42 0.98
CA ALA A 28 15.73 -15.56 1.00
C ALA A 28 14.84 -15.59 2.26
N ASP A 29 14.99 -14.61 3.15
CA ASP A 29 14.22 -14.49 4.40
C ASP A 29 13.16 -13.38 4.30
N ALA A 30 12.69 -13.09 3.09
CA ALA A 30 11.37 -12.51 2.89
C ALA A 30 10.37 -13.60 3.30
N GLY A 31 10.13 -13.65 4.61
CA GLY A 31 9.36 -14.61 5.40
C GLY A 31 8.65 -15.71 4.63
N SER A 32 8.88 -16.95 5.04
CA SER A 32 7.96 -18.05 4.79
C SER A 32 6.54 -17.57 5.07
N CYS A 33 5.84 -17.20 4.02
CA CYS A 33 4.45 -16.81 4.10
C CYS A 33 3.67 -18.11 4.16
N GLU A 34 3.83 -18.79 5.30
CA GLU A 34 2.92 -19.83 5.70
C GLU A 34 1.57 -19.14 5.91
N PRO A 35 0.48 -19.62 5.28
CA PRO A 35 -0.86 -19.09 5.50
C PRO A 35 -1.18 -19.09 7.00
N SER A 36 -0.96 -17.94 7.65
CA SER A 36 -1.25 -17.78 9.06
C SER A 36 -2.69 -17.34 9.17
N VAL A 37 -3.60 -18.32 9.27
CA VAL A 37 -5.01 -18.07 9.65
C VAL A 37 -5.11 -17.56 11.09
N ALA A 38 -4.00 -17.47 11.83
CA ALA A 38 -3.99 -16.88 13.16
C ALA A 38 -4.39 -15.40 13.07
N LYS A 39 -5.59 -15.11 13.58
CA LYS A 39 -6.05 -13.75 13.87
C LYS A 39 -4.91 -13.01 14.55
N LEU A 40 -4.60 -11.80 14.07
CA LEU A 40 -3.71 -10.91 14.79
C LEU A 40 -4.12 -10.90 16.26
N PRO A 41 -3.20 -11.18 17.20
CA PRO A 41 -3.51 -11.05 18.61
C PRO A 41 -4.11 -9.65 18.80
N LEU A 42 -5.28 -9.56 19.41
CA LEU A 42 -5.96 -8.27 19.62
C LEU A 42 -5.01 -7.25 20.31
N ALA A 43 -4.08 -7.76 21.12
CA ALA A 43 -3.03 -6.98 21.77
C ALA A 43 -2.04 -6.31 20.79
N MET A 44 -1.79 -6.88 19.61
CA MET A 44 -0.92 -6.28 18.58
C MET A 44 -1.59 -5.12 17.84
N THR A 45 -2.92 -5.08 17.80
CA THR A 45 -3.66 -4.05 17.06
C THR A 45 -4.24 -2.96 17.97
N GLN A 46 -3.97 -2.97 19.27
CA GLN A 46 -4.43 -1.91 20.17
C GLN A 46 -3.47 -0.70 20.22
N GLY A 47 -3.96 0.48 20.58
CA GLY A 47 -3.13 1.68 20.77
C GLY A 47 -2.88 2.48 19.50
N TYR A 48 -1.96 3.44 19.61
CA TYR A 48 -1.54 4.30 18.52
C TYR A 48 -0.23 3.79 17.96
N PHE A 49 -0.09 3.86 16.64
CA PHE A 49 1.09 3.49 15.90
C PHE A 49 1.63 4.69 15.13
N ARG A 50 2.93 4.67 14.84
CA ARG A 50 3.59 5.56 13.90
C ARG A 50 4.75 4.85 13.18
N PRO A 51 5.21 5.33 12.03
CA PRO A 51 6.44 4.84 11.42
C PRO A 51 7.64 4.92 12.36
N ALA A 52 8.54 3.93 12.29
CA ALA A 52 9.85 4.04 12.92
C ALA A 52 10.62 5.25 12.36
N THR A 53 11.13 6.11 13.24
CA THR A 53 11.84 7.34 12.86
C THR A 53 13.35 7.26 13.12
N PRO A 54 14.19 7.89 12.28
CA PRO A 54 13.82 8.63 11.05
C PRO A 54 13.30 7.68 9.97
N VAL A 55 12.26 8.08 9.22
CA VAL A 55 11.64 7.22 8.19
C VAL A 55 12.66 6.77 7.15
N ALA A 56 13.55 7.67 6.73
CA ALA A 56 14.63 7.37 5.78
C ALA A 56 15.48 6.16 6.19
N ASP A 57 15.82 6.04 7.47
CA ASP A 57 16.72 4.98 7.93
C ASP A 57 16.01 3.63 8.09
N ASN A 58 14.67 3.61 8.02
CA ASN A 58 13.85 2.46 8.36
C ASN A 58 13.00 1.92 7.17
N ILE A 59 13.09 2.54 6.00
CA ILE A 59 12.43 2.03 4.79
C ILE A 59 13.27 0.96 4.08
N LYS A 60 12.59 -0.08 3.58
CA LYS A 60 13.21 -1.15 2.79
C LYS A 60 12.43 -1.38 1.50
N HIS A 61 13.14 -1.65 0.41
CA HIS A 61 12.53 -2.04 -0.87
C HIS A 61 12.06 -3.49 -0.77
N LEU A 62 10.78 -3.75 -1.03
CA LEU A 62 10.24 -5.11 -1.10
C LEU A 62 10.39 -5.71 -2.50
N GLY A 63 10.05 -4.93 -3.53
CA GLY A 63 10.03 -5.46 -4.90
C GLY A 63 9.51 -4.45 -5.92
N SER A 64 9.64 -4.83 -7.18
CA SER A 64 9.15 -4.05 -8.32
C SER A 64 8.04 -4.82 -9.04
N PHE A 65 6.80 -4.36 -8.88
CA PHE A 65 5.61 -5.04 -9.35
C PHE A 65 5.18 -4.50 -10.72
N ASN A 66 4.90 -5.40 -11.65
CA ASN A 66 4.45 -5.01 -12.99
C ASN A 66 3.36 -5.95 -13.49
N PHE A 67 2.29 -5.38 -14.02
CA PHE A 67 1.28 -6.15 -14.74
C PHE A 67 1.91 -6.86 -15.95
N ASN A 68 1.39 -8.05 -16.25
CA ASN A 68 1.73 -8.84 -17.44
C ASN A 68 0.69 -8.66 -18.56
N ASP A 69 0.98 -9.30 -19.70
CA ASP A 69 0.07 -9.45 -20.85
C ASP A 69 -0.54 -8.13 -21.34
N GLN A 70 -1.85 -8.12 -21.63
CA GLN A 70 -2.56 -6.97 -22.18
C GLN A 70 -2.60 -5.74 -21.26
N TYR A 71 -2.22 -5.89 -19.99
CA TYR A 71 -2.17 -4.81 -19.01
C TYR A 71 -0.74 -4.34 -18.69
N ALA A 72 0.27 -4.87 -19.41
CA ALA A 72 1.64 -4.42 -19.26
C ALA A 72 1.77 -2.88 -19.37
N GLY A 73 2.43 -2.27 -18.39
CA GLY A 73 2.60 -0.82 -18.28
C GLY A 73 1.38 -0.04 -17.77
N ALA A 74 0.30 -0.72 -17.35
CA ALA A 74 -0.74 -0.11 -16.52
C ALA A 74 -0.14 0.37 -15.18
N LEU A 75 -0.74 1.42 -14.62
CA LEU A 75 -0.28 2.02 -13.37
C LEU A 75 -1.06 1.41 -12.21
N ILE A 76 -0.37 0.70 -11.34
CA ILE A 76 -0.92 0.29 -10.04
C ILE A 76 -1.29 1.55 -9.25
N GLN A 77 -2.52 1.61 -8.76
CA GLN A 77 -3.06 2.72 -7.97
C GLN A 77 -3.09 2.40 -6.48
N SER A 78 -3.38 1.15 -6.14
CA SER A 78 -3.42 0.66 -4.77
C SER A 78 -3.17 -0.84 -4.71
N PHE A 79 -2.93 -1.34 -3.50
CA PHE A 79 -2.63 -2.73 -3.26
C PHE A 79 -2.97 -3.13 -1.82
N ALA A 80 -3.17 -4.43 -1.60
CA ALA A 80 -3.38 -5.05 -0.31
C ALA A 80 -2.65 -6.40 -0.25
N PHE A 81 -2.34 -6.89 0.96
CA PHE A 81 -1.75 -8.22 1.13
C PHE A 81 -2.77 -9.22 1.66
N ASP A 82 -3.10 -10.22 0.86
CA ASP A 82 -3.92 -11.35 1.27
C ASP A 82 -3.05 -12.38 1.99
N GLU A 83 -3.00 -12.30 3.33
CA GLU A 83 -2.27 -13.26 4.17
C GLU A 83 -2.86 -14.68 4.12
N VAL A 84 -4.13 -14.84 3.72
CA VAL A 84 -4.79 -16.16 3.63
C VAL A 84 -4.30 -16.89 2.38
N LYS A 85 -4.29 -16.20 1.24
CA LYS A 85 -3.80 -16.75 -0.04
C LYS A 85 -2.30 -16.56 -0.23
N CYS A 86 -1.66 -15.78 0.64
CA CYS A 86 -0.27 -15.39 0.53
C CYS A 86 0.03 -14.69 -0.82
N LYS A 87 -0.74 -13.65 -1.14
CA LYS A 87 -0.63 -12.92 -2.41
C LYS A 87 -0.76 -11.42 -2.19
N TRP A 88 -0.04 -10.66 -2.99
CA TRP A 88 -0.32 -9.24 -3.17
C TRP A 88 -1.47 -9.09 -4.16
N LEU A 89 -2.42 -8.24 -3.84
CA LEU A 89 -3.50 -7.82 -4.72
C LEU A 89 -3.25 -6.38 -5.09
N ALA A 90 -3.29 -6.03 -6.38
CA ALA A 90 -3.10 -4.65 -6.82
C ALA A 90 -4.17 -4.23 -7.82
N THR A 91 -4.60 -2.97 -7.74
CA THR A 91 -5.63 -2.43 -8.63
C THR A 91 -5.04 -1.51 -9.69
N ALA A 92 -5.70 -1.46 -10.85
CA ALA A 92 -5.45 -0.44 -11.84
C ALA A 92 -6.74 -0.02 -12.56
N SER A 93 -6.80 1.26 -12.91
CA SER A 93 -7.80 1.77 -13.85
C SER A 93 -7.34 1.54 -15.29
N VAL A 94 -8.12 0.80 -16.09
CA VAL A 94 -7.77 0.42 -17.48
C VAL A 94 -8.75 0.95 -18.54
N GLY A 95 -10.03 1.14 -18.19
CA GLY A 95 -11.03 1.82 -19.03
C GLY A 95 -11.15 3.30 -18.68
N ARG A 96 -11.61 4.14 -19.61
CA ARG A 96 -11.83 5.59 -19.34
C ARG A 96 -13.27 6.08 -19.59
N LYS A 97 -14.08 5.34 -20.34
CA LYS A 97 -15.47 5.71 -20.71
C LYS A 97 -16.35 4.48 -21.02
N PRO A 98 -16.95 3.82 -20.01
CA PRO A 98 -16.81 4.11 -18.57
C PRO A 98 -15.41 3.71 -18.05
N GLU A 99 -15.03 4.29 -16.91
CA GLU A 99 -13.86 3.81 -16.16
C GLU A 99 -14.10 2.37 -15.71
N THR A 100 -13.07 1.54 -15.82
CA THR A 100 -13.09 0.17 -15.34
C THR A 100 -11.84 -0.14 -14.55
N VAL A 101 -12.01 -0.92 -13.49
CA VAL A 101 -10.96 -1.33 -12.57
C VAL A 101 -10.69 -2.81 -12.75
N ILE A 102 -9.41 -3.17 -12.79
CA ILE A 102 -8.95 -4.56 -12.67
C ILE A 102 -8.28 -4.75 -11.32
N ILE A 103 -8.27 -6.00 -10.86
CA ILE A 103 -7.49 -6.44 -9.70
C ILE A 103 -6.62 -7.59 -10.17
N SER A 104 -5.32 -7.50 -9.91
CA SER A 104 -4.37 -8.56 -10.23
C SER A 104 -3.68 -9.11 -9.00
N GLU A 105 -3.44 -10.41 -9.02
CA GLU A 105 -2.69 -11.13 -8.01
C GLU A 105 -1.21 -11.17 -8.39
N PHE A 106 -0.35 -10.96 -7.41
CA PHE A 106 1.10 -11.01 -7.53
C PHE A 106 1.67 -11.95 -6.47
N PRO A 107 2.78 -12.64 -6.76
CA PRO A 107 3.46 -13.46 -5.79
C PRO A 107 4.00 -12.60 -4.63
N PRO A 108 4.10 -13.15 -3.41
CA PRO A 108 4.60 -12.44 -2.22
C PRO A 108 6.09 -12.11 -2.33
N VAL A 109 6.80 -12.87 -3.16
CA VAL A 109 8.24 -12.77 -3.46
C VAL A 109 8.46 -12.74 -4.98
N ALA A 110 9.67 -12.40 -5.42
CA ALA A 110 10.02 -12.35 -6.84
C ALA A 110 9.54 -13.64 -7.58
N PRO A 111 8.99 -13.51 -8.81
CA PRO A 111 9.32 -12.50 -9.81
C PRO A 111 8.47 -11.21 -9.85
N TYR A 112 7.50 -11.01 -8.94
CA TYR A 112 6.65 -9.80 -8.87
C TYR A 112 5.93 -9.42 -10.20
N LEU A 113 5.59 -10.43 -10.99
CA LEU A 113 4.71 -10.28 -12.16
C LEU A 113 3.30 -10.72 -11.78
N SER A 114 2.28 -10.07 -12.33
CA SER A 114 0.91 -10.52 -12.08
C SER A 114 0.70 -11.92 -12.62
N GLU A 115 0.02 -12.77 -11.86
CA GLU A 115 -0.26 -14.16 -12.22
C GLU A 115 -1.68 -14.32 -12.76
N ARG A 116 -2.62 -13.61 -12.13
CA ARG A 116 -4.05 -13.64 -12.47
C ARG A 116 -4.60 -12.23 -12.39
N THR A 117 -5.52 -11.91 -13.30
CA THR A 117 -6.15 -10.59 -13.39
C THR A 117 -7.65 -10.77 -13.58
N SER A 118 -8.43 -10.02 -12.81
CA SER A 118 -9.88 -10.00 -12.93
C SER A 118 -10.30 -9.45 -14.30
N SER A 119 -11.51 -9.80 -14.72
CA SER A 119 -12.18 -9.04 -15.77
C SER A 119 -12.36 -7.57 -15.33
N PRO A 120 -12.27 -6.59 -16.24
CA PRO A 120 -12.52 -5.19 -15.89
C PRO A 120 -13.93 -4.98 -15.32
N SER A 121 -14.02 -4.39 -14.14
CA SER A 121 -15.27 -4.14 -13.41
C SER A 121 -15.65 -2.66 -13.42
N GLN A 122 -16.96 -2.37 -13.43
CA GLN A 122 -17.50 -1.02 -13.29
C GLN A 122 -18.11 -0.75 -11.90
N GLU A 123 -17.97 -1.68 -10.96
CA GLU A 123 -18.55 -1.54 -9.61
C GLU A 123 -17.87 -0.46 -8.78
N PHE A 124 -16.63 -0.13 -9.12
CA PHE A 124 -15.76 0.74 -8.33
C PHE A 124 -15.55 2.10 -8.98
N SER A 125 -15.25 3.10 -8.14
CA SER A 125 -14.61 4.34 -8.63
C SER A 125 -13.11 4.16 -8.83
N HIS A 126 -12.40 5.22 -9.20
CA HIS A 126 -10.94 5.20 -9.36
C HIS A 126 -10.25 4.61 -8.11
N PRO A 127 -9.45 3.53 -8.23
CA PRO A 127 -9.10 2.68 -7.09
C PRO A 127 -7.85 3.19 -6.35
N GLN A 128 -7.93 4.40 -5.79
CA GLN A 128 -6.79 5.04 -5.11
C GLN A 128 -6.39 4.37 -3.77
N ASP A 129 -7.22 3.46 -3.26
CA ASP A 129 -6.94 2.66 -2.08
C ASP A 129 -7.66 1.32 -2.23
N LEU A 130 -7.02 0.23 -1.82
CA LEU A 130 -7.59 -1.11 -1.72
C LEU A 130 -7.26 -1.58 -0.32
N SER A 131 -8.28 -1.89 0.46
CA SER A 131 -8.08 -2.43 1.80
C SER A 131 -8.63 -3.84 1.92
N LEU A 132 -8.01 -4.60 2.81
CA LEU A 132 -8.36 -5.97 3.10
C LEU A 132 -8.64 -6.13 4.59
N SER A 133 -9.65 -6.93 4.91
CA SER A 133 -9.85 -7.42 6.27
C SER A 133 -10.07 -8.93 6.24
N ILE A 134 -9.56 -9.64 7.25
CA ILE A 134 -9.74 -11.08 7.35
C ILE A 134 -10.89 -11.37 8.30
N GLN A 135 -11.97 -11.94 7.78
CA GLN A 135 -13.12 -12.39 8.56
C GLN A 135 -13.29 -13.89 8.39
N GLU A 136 -13.29 -14.63 9.51
CA GLU A 136 -13.52 -16.08 9.53
C GLU A 136 -12.59 -16.86 8.57
N GLY A 137 -11.33 -16.40 8.44
CA GLY A 137 -10.34 -17.02 7.57
C GLY A 137 -10.51 -16.70 6.08
N ARG A 138 -11.34 -15.72 5.73
CA ARG A 138 -11.52 -15.23 4.36
C ARG A 138 -11.12 -13.76 4.26
N ALA A 139 -10.44 -13.42 3.17
CA ALA A 139 -10.14 -12.02 2.84
C ALA A 139 -11.38 -11.35 2.25
N GLU A 140 -11.85 -10.29 2.91
CA GLU A 140 -12.88 -9.38 2.40
C GLU A 140 -12.20 -8.08 1.94
N LEU A 141 -12.43 -7.71 0.68
CA LEU A 141 -11.84 -6.53 0.05
C LEU A 141 -12.84 -5.38 0.02
N TRP A 142 -12.30 -4.16 0.11
CA TRP A 142 -13.10 -2.95 0.18
C TRP A 142 -12.57 -1.88 -0.76
N LEU A 143 -13.47 -1.31 -1.55
CA LEU A 143 -13.20 -0.20 -2.47
C LEU A 143 -14.33 0.83 -2.43
N PRO A 144 -14.08 2.10 -2.78
CA PRO A 144 -15.14 3.08 -2.96
C PRO A 144 -16.05 2.71 -4.14
N ASP A 145 -17.36 2.85 -3.96
CA ASP A 145 -18.36 2.54 -4.99
C ASP A 145 -18.26 3.47 -6.20
N ARG A 146 -18.72 2.99 -7.36
CA ARG A 146 -18.73 3.77 -8.62
C ARG A 146 -19.37 5.14 -8.46
N ALA A 147 -20.45 5.26 -7.69
CA ALA A 147 -21.16 6.53 -7.50
C ALA A 147 -20.47 7.48 -6.51
N ARG A 148 -19.42 7.01 -5.80
CA ARG A 148 -18.69 7.71 -4.74
C ARG A 148 -19.60 8.17 -3.61
N LYS A 149 -20.63 7.38 -3.32
CA LYS A 149 -21.59 7.59 -2.23
C LYS A 149 -21.35 6.62 -1.08
N GLY A 150 -20.44 5.67 -1.22
CA GLY A 150 -20.21 4.64 -0.23
C GLY A 150 -19.08 3.69 -0.62
N VAL A 151 -19.13 2.48 -0.07
CA VAL A 151 -18.10 1.47 -0.28
C VAL A 151 -18.70 0.18 -0.77
N VAL A 152 -17.89 -0.61 -1.44
CA VAL A 152 -18.20 -1.94 -1.93
C VAL A 152 -17.34 -2.94 -1.18
N ARG A 153 -17.97 -3.92 -0.55
CA ARG A 153 -17.33 -5.13 -0.06
C ARG A 153 -17.42 -6.22 -1.13
N PHE A 154 -16.35 -6.94 -1.36
CA PHE A 154 -16.32 -8.04 -2.33
C PHE A 154 -15.20 -9.04 -1.99
N ASN A 155 -15.16 -10.17 -2.71
CA ASN A 155 -14.11 -11.17 -2.61
C ASN A 155 -13.51 -11.48 -3.99
N MET A 156 -12.36 -12.15 -3.98
CA MET A 156 -11.76 -12.75 -5.17
C MET A 156 -11.97 -14.26 -5.12
N ASN A 157 -12.61 -14.83 -6.14
CA ASN A 157 -12.83 -16.27 -6.25
C ASN A 157 -11.54 -17.03 -6.59
N GLU A 158 -11.61 -18.35 -6.74
CA GLU A 158 -10.43 -19.18 -7.06
C GLU A 158 -9.85 -18.90 -8.45
N GLU A 159 -10.64 -18.41 -9.39
CA GLU A 159 -10.21 -17.99 -10.73
C GLU A 159 -9.68 -16.55 -10.79
N GLY A 160 -9.59 -15.85 -9.65
CA GLY A 160 -9.15 -14.46 -9.58
C GLY A 160 -10.17 -13.48 -10.17
N GLN A 161 -11.46 -13.81 -10.12
CA GLN A 161 -12.58 -12.94 -10.50
C GLN A 161 -13.25 -12.33 -9.27
N ILE A 162 -13.82 -11.13 -9.45
CA ILE A 162 -14.59 -10.42 -8.42
C ILE A 162 -15.93 -11.13 -8.20
N GLU A 163 -16.28 -11.41 -6.95
CA GLU A 163 -17.55 -12.01 -6.57
C GLU A 163 -18.08 -11.43 -5.24
N GLY A 164 -19.33 -11.75 -4.90
CA GLY A 164 -19.92 -11.39 -3.61
C GLY A 164 -20.01 -9.87 -3.39
N VAL A 165 -20.32 -9.11 -4.45
CA VAL A 165 -20.34 -7.65 -4.44
C VAL A 165 -21.52 -7.10 -3.62
N GLU A 166 -21.19 -6.32 -2.61
CA GLU A 166 -22.15 -5.69 -1.70
C GLU A 166 -21.84 -4.20 -1.50
N ASP A 167 -22.83 -3.36 -1.77
CA ASP A 167 -22.71 -1.89 -1.68
C ASP A 167 -23.29 -1.36 -0.37
N TYR A 168 -22.55 -0.46 0.27
CA TYR A 168 -22.93 0.22 1.51
C TYR A 168 -22.92 1.73 1.31
N ARG A 169 -24.08 2.36 1.39
CA ARG A 169 -24.22 3.80 1.16
C ARG A 169 -23.90 4.61 2.43
N LEU A 170 -22.86 5.43 2.36
CA LEU A 170 -22.40 6.26 3.48
C LEU A 170 -22.73 7.75 3.30
N SER A 171 -23.05 8.17 2.08
CA SER A 171 -23.38 9.55 1.74
C SER A 171 -24.59 9.64 0.82
N ALA A 172 -25.37 10.71 0.99
CA ALA A 172 -26.48 11.04 0.10
C ALA A 172 -25.98 11.46 -1.29
N THR A 173 -24.84 12.15 -1.35
CA THR A 173 -24.26 12.77 -2.56
C THR A 173 -22.88 12.22 -2.87
N PRO A 174 -22.46 12.20 -4.16
CA PRO A 174 -21.10 11.80 -4.51
C PRO A 174 -20.03 12.64 -3.80
N VAL A 175 -19.01 11.99 -3.28
CA VAL A 175 -17.83 12.61 -2.64
C VAL A 175 -16.68 12.62 -3.65
N ARG A 176 -15.95 13.73 -3.77
CA ARG A 176 -14.82 13.84 -4.70
C ARG A 176 -13.54 13.31 -4.05
N GLY A 177 -12.73 12.56 -4.82
CA GLY A 177 -11.46 11.99 -4.34
C GLY A 177 -11.73 11.08 -3.15
N TYR A 178 -12.55 10.05 -3.36
CA TYR A 178 -13.09 9.23 -2.29
C TYR A 178 -12.21 8.00 -2.06
N PHE A 179 -11.83 7.78 -0.80
CA PHE A 179 -10.96 6.70 -0.35
C PHE A 179 -11.69 5.90 0.73
N SER A 180 -11.35 4.63 0.87
CA SER A 180 -11.88 3.77 1.92
C SER A 180 -10.85 2.75 2.38
N SER A 181 -10.65 2.65 3.68
CA SER A 181 -9.76 1.68 4.29
C SER A 181 -10.45 1.01 5.49
N VAL A 182 -10.32 -0.30 5.62
CA VAL A 182 -10.78 -1.05 6.80
C VAL A 182 -9.60 -1.26 7.74
N SER A 183 -9.83 -1.12 9.05
CA SER A 183 -8.79 -1.41 10.02
C SER A 183 -8.37 -2.86 9.95
N VAL A 184 -7.08 -3.12 10.16
CA VAL A 184 -6.51 -4.48 10.13
C VAL A 184 -7.25 -5.47 11.05
N ASP A 185 -7.79 -5.00 12.17
CA ASP A 185 -8.60 -5.81 13.11
C ASP A 185 -10.08 -5.94 12.73
N GLY A 186 -10.48 -5.34 11.60
CA GLY A 186 -11.83 -5.34 11.05
C GLY A 186 -12.85 -4.50 11.82
N LYS A 187 -12.46 -3.72 12.82
CA LYS A 187 -13.43 -2.98 13.65
C LYS A 187 -13.95 -1.71 13.01
N TYR A 188 -13.11 -1.02 12.26
CA TYR A 188 -13.41 0.30 11.73
C TYR A 188 -13.39 0.31 10.21
N LEU A 189 -14.32 1.05 9.64
CA LEU A 189 -14.25 1.50 8.25
C LEU A 189 -13.94 2.99 8.28
N VAL A 190 -12.90 3.40 7.58
CA VAL A 190 -12.51 4.81 7.45
C VAL A 190 -12.68 5.21 6.00
N THR A 191 -13.29 6.37 5.78
CA THR A 191 -13.36 6.97 4.46
C THR A 191 -12.80 8.36 4.50
N MET A 192 -12.26 8.81 3.37
CA MET A 192 -11.74 10.15 3.21
C MET A 192 -12.23 10.73 1.90
N GLY A 193 -12.52 12.03 1.89
CA GLY A 193 -12.78 12.72 0.64
C GLY A 193 -12.95 14.22 0.81
N THR A 194 -13.14 14.89 -0.32
CA THR A 194 -13.22 16.34 -0.37
C THR A 194 -14.62 16.84 0.02
N VAL A 195 -14.67 17.79 0.94
CA VAL A 195 -15.85 18.60 1.28
C VAL A 195 -15.63 20.06 0.90
N GLY A 196 -16.71 20.84 0.80
CA GLY A 196 -16.63 22.25 0.36
C GLY A 196 -16.58 22.41 -1.17
N LYS A 197 -16.31 23.63 -1.64
CA LYS A 197 -16.28 23.97 -3.07
C LYS A 197 -15.10 24.89 -3.39
N GLY A 198 -14.54 24.74 -4.59
CA GLY A 198 -13.51 25.64 -5.11
C GLY A 198 -12.24 25.63 -4.25
N LYS A 199 -11.83 26.81 -3.79
CA LYS A 199 -10.61 27.00 -2.99
C LYS A 199 -10.79 26.64 -1.51
N ASP A 200 -12.04 26.60 -1.03
CA ASP A 200 -12.38 26.25 0.36
C ASP A 200 -12.58 24.73 0.53
N SER A 201 -12.08 23.94 -0.42
CA SER A 201 -12.25 22.50 -0.39
C SER A 201 -11.25 21.88 0.59
N LEU A 202 -11.73 21.11 1.55
CA LEU A 202 -10.92 20.43 2.56
C LEU A 202 -11.08 18.92 2.44
N GLN A 203 -10.03 18.18 2.79
CA GLN A 203 -10.09 16.73 2.98
C GLN A 203 -10.63 16.42 4.37
N GLN A 204 -11.74 15.70 4.40
CA GLN A 204 -12.41 15.23 5.60
C GLN A 204 -12.23 13.72 5.71
N VAL A 205 -11.95 13.25 6.93
CA VAL A 205 -11.95 11.84 7.29
C VAL A 205 -13.21 11.54 8.09
N ASN A 206 -13.83 10.41 7.80
CA ASN A 206 -15.00 9.89 8.48
C ASN A 206 -14.72 8.46 8.93
N VAL A 207 -14.89 8.18 10.21
CA VAL A 207 -14.70 6.86 10.80
C VAL A 207 -16.07 6.28 11.15
N TYR A 208 -16.28 5.02 10.81
CA TYR A 208 -17.47 4.25 11.12
C TYR A 208 -17.09 3.01 11.91
N ASN A 209 -17.99 2.56 12.78
CA ASN A 209 -17.94 1.18 13.23
C ASN A 209 -18.33 0.28 12.04
N ARG A 210 -17.44 -0.62 11.62
CA ARG A 210 -17.67 -1.46 10.44
C ARG A 210 -18.89 -2.36 10.62
N ARG A 211 -19.13 -2.83 11.84
CA ARG A 211 -20.28 -3.68 12.17
C ARG A 211 -21.58 -2.96 11.85
N ASP A 212 -21.71 -1.71 12.29
CA ASP A 212 -22.90 -0.89 12.06
C ASP A 212 -23.13 -0.67 10.56
N VAL A 213 -22.05 -0.53 9.78
CA VAL A 213 -22.11 -0.43 8.31
C VAL A 213 -22.66 -1.69 7.66
N VAL A 214 -22.18 -2.87 8.10
CA VAL A 214 -22.63 -4.15 7.55
C VAL A 214 -24.06 -4.47 7.98
N GLU A 215 -24.42 -4.22 9.24
CA GLU A 215 -25.74 -4.55 9.79
C GLU A 215 -26.86 -3.63 9.28
N SER A 216 -26.54 -2.41 8.86
CA SER A 216 -27.54 -1.50 8.29
C SER A 216 -28.07 -1.97 6.92
N GLY A 217 -27.31 -2.82 6.24
CA GLY A 217 -27.62 -3.35 4.91
C GLY A 217 -27.49 -2.31 3.79
N ARG A 218 -27.89 -2.72 2.58
CA ARG A 218 -27.68 -1.95 1.33
C ARG A 218 -28.57 -0.71 1.21
N GLU A 219 -29.71 -0.66 1.93
CA GLU A 219 -30.77 0.34 1.71
C GLU A 219 -30.99 1.34 2.85
N SER A 220 -30.32 1.18 4.00
CA SER A 220 -30.42 2.17 5.07
C SER A 220 -29.82 3.50 4.62
N GLY A 221 -30.49 4.62 4.93
CA GLY A 221 -29.98 5.98 4.67
C GLY A 221 -28.56 6.22 5.22
N ALA A 222 -27.95 7.34 4.83
CA ALA A 222 -26.56 7.66 5.14
C ALA A 222 -26.22 7.43 6.63
N ILE A 223 -25.42 6.38 6.88
CA ILE A 223 -24.92 6.02 8.20
C ILE A 223 -24.09 7.17 8.72
N LYS A 224 -24.26 7.52 10.00
CA LYS A 224 -23.47 8.61 10.59
C LYS A 224 -22.10 8.07 11.02
N PRO A 225 -21.01 8.77 10.71
CA PRO A 225 -19.71 8.43 11.25
C PRO A 225 -19.67 8.65 12.77
N ILE A 226 -18.90 7.82 13.47
CA ILE A 226 -18.61 7.98 14.90
C ILE A 226 -17.61 9.11 15.15
N TYR A 227 -16.71 9.35 14.20
CA TYR A 227 -15.78 10.49 14.21
C TYR A 227 -15.71 11.13 12.84
N THR A 228 -15.66 12.45 12.83
CA THR A 228 -15.43 13.27 11.64
C THR A 228 -14.44 14.37 11.98
N TRP A 229 -13.42 14.49 11.15
CA TRP A 229 -12.37 15.49 11.35
C TRP A 229 -11.70 15.86 10.02
N MET A 230 -10.99 16.98 10.00
CA MET A 230 -10.24 17.45 8.84
C MET A 230 -8.78 17.03 8.96
N LEU A 231 -8.13 16.72 7.83
CA LEU A 231 -6.67 16.55 7.81
C LEU A 231 -5.97 17.84 8.28
N ASP A 232 -4.77 17.66 8.82
CA ASP A 232 -3.85 18.74 9.18
C ASP A 232 -3.52 19.64 7.98
N ASP A 233 -3.30 20.93 8.22
CA ASP A 233 -3.05 21.94 7.19
C ASP A 233 -1.90 21.56 6.24
N ALA A 234 -0.84 20.92 6.74
CA ALA A 234 0.26 20.44 5.91
C ALA A 234 -0.20 19.42 4.84
N GLN A 235 -1.29 18.70 5.13
CA GLN A 235 -1.93 17.72 4.25
C GLN A 235 -3.17 18.28 3.53
N GLN A 236 -3.53 19.56 3.74
CA GLN A 236 -4.59 20.23 2.98
C GLN A 236 -4.05 21.00 1.76
N ASP A 237 -2.73 21.17 1.63
CA ASP A 237 -2.14 21.86 0.49
C ASP A 237 -2.56 21.23 -0.85
N HIS A 238 -3.00 22.06 -1.79
CA HIS A 238 -3.50 21.67 -3.11
C HIS A 238 -2.50 20.89 -3.99
N LYS A 239 -1.21 20.90 -3.64
CA LYS A 239 -0.17 20.12 -4.30
C LYS A 239 -0.05 18.73 -3.68
N GLN A 240 -0.53 18.51 -2.46
CA GLN A 240 -0.51 17.24 -1.76
C GLN A 240 -1.78 16.43 -2.07
N TRP A 241 -1.74 15.69 -3.17
CA TRP A 241 -2.84 14.80 -3.53
C TRP A 241 -2.83 13.57 -2.64
N ARG A 242 -4.02 13.11 -2.25
CA ARG A 242 -4.17 11.90 -1.45
C ARG A 242 -3.83 10.70 -2.33
N GLN A 243 -3.05 9.76 -1.81
CA GLN A 243 -2.57 8.61 -2.58
C GLN A 243 -2.66 7.28 -1.82
N GLY A 244 -3.09 7.27 -0.57
CA GLY A 244 -3.32 6.04 0.18
C GLY A 244 -3.85 6.29 1.56
N LEU A 245 -4.59 5.32 2.10
CA LEU A 245 -5.23 5.37 3.41
C LEU A 245 -5.08 4.00 4.06
N ALA A 246 -4.52 3.94 5.27
CA ALA A 246 -4.39 2.68 5.99
C ALA A 246 -4.77 2.86 7.46
N VAL A 247 -5.27 1.80 8.10
CA VAL A 247 -5.79 1.90 9.46
C VAL A 247 -5.36 0.69 10.28
N VAL A 248 -4.79 0.93 11.45
CA VAL A 248 -4.47 -0.12 12.43
C VAL A 248 -4.66 0.40 13.84
N GLY A 249 -5.41 -0.34 14.64
CA GLY A 249 -5.79 0.09 15.98
C GLY A 249 -6.48 1.44 15.99
N ASN A 250 -5.93 2.36 16.78
CA ASN A 250 -6.44 3.72 16.90
C ASN A 250 -5.68 4.72 16.01
N THR A 251 -4.95 4.25 15.00
CA THR A 251 -4.21 5.11 14.07
C THR A 251 -4.77 5.02 12.65
N VAL A 252 -4.96 6.19 12.03
CA VAL A 252 -5.21 6.38 10.60
C VAL A 252 -3.94 6.95 9.97
N PHE A 253 -3.44 6.29 8.94
CA PHE A 253 -2.33 6.76 8.12
C PHE A 253 -2.83 7.34 6.81
N VAL A 254 -2.30 8.49 6.42
CA VAL A 254 -2.64 9.15 5.15
C VAL A 254 -1.38 9.47 4.38
N LEU A 255 -1.26 8.86 3.21
CA LEU A 255 -0.18 9.09 2.26
C LEU A 255 -0.57 10.20 1.29
N SER A 256 0.35 11.13 1.05
CA SER A 256 0.13 12.17 0.06
C SER A 256 1.36 12.64 -0.69
N GLY A 257 1.09 13.15 -1.88
CA GLY A 257 2.10 13.66 -2.78
C GLY A 257 1.60 13.65 -4.22
N ASN A 258 2.41 14.20 -5.10
CA ASN A 258 2.18 14.13 -6.54
C ASN A 258 3.44 13.66 -7.28
N GLY A 259 3.33 13.45 -8.60
CA GLY A 259 4.43 13.01 -9.45
C GLY A 259 5.70 13.87 -9.54
N ARG A 260 5.76 15.07 -8.94
CA ARG A 260 6.91 15.98 -9.06
C ARG A 260 8.07 15.55 -8.16
N ALA A 261 9.25 15.30 -8.71
CA ALA A 261 10.39 14.79 -7.93
C ALA A 261 10.90 15.74 -6.83
N ASN A 262 10.75 17.06 -7.00
CA ASN A 262 11.20 18.07 -6.04
C ASN A 262 10.15 18.43 -4.97
N GLN A 263 8.97 17.82 -5.03
CA GLN A 263 7.94 18.05 -4.04
C GLN A 263 8.03 16.99 -2.95
N THR A 264 8.10 17.43 -1.69
CA THR A 264 8.02 16.56 -0.52
C THR A 264 6.73 15.74 -0.54
N LYS A 265 6.85 14.44 -0.30
CA LYS A 265 5.73 13.51 -0.10
C LYS A 265 5.56 13.33 1.40
N LEU A 266 4.32 13.27 1.87
CA LEU A 266 4.02 13.27 3.30
C LEU A 266 3.31 11.98 3.68
N LEU A 267 3.65 11.47 4.86
CA LEU A 267 2.94 10.43 5.56
C LEU A 267 2.44 10.99 6.90
N GLY A 268 1.13 11.17 7.02
CA GLY A 268 0.53 11.58 8.30
C GLY A 268 0.05 10.38 9.09
N SER A 269 0.30 10.41 10.38
CA SER A 269 -0.27 9.50 11.38
C SER A 269 -1.24 10.29 12.24
N TYR A 270 -2.49 9.85 12.31
CA TYR A 270 -3.56 10.52 13.05
C TYR A 270 -4.21 9.56 14.02
N ARG A 271 -4.76 10.09 15.11
CA ARG A 271 -5.64 9.31 15.97
C ARG A 271 -6.97 9.05 15.26
N LEU A 272 -7.63 7.95 15.61
CA LEU A 272 -8.92 7.56 15.03
C LEU A 272 -9.99 8.65 15.25
N GLU A 273 -10.03 9.24 16.44
CA GLU A 273 -10.90 10.35 16.82
C GLU A 273 -10.48 11.71 16.21
N GLY A 274 -9.35 11.75 15.52
CA GLY A 274 -8.73 12.95 14.96
C GLY A 274 -7.60 13.49 15.81
N GLY A 275 -6.83 14.41 15.23
CA GLY A 275 -5.62 14.96 15.85
C GLY A 275 -4.35 14.26 15.36
N THR A 276 -3.35 15.07 15.09
CA THR A 276 -2.08 14.67 14.50
C THR A 276 -1.19 13.98 15.53
N ILE A 277 -0.72 12.78 15.22
CA ILE A 277 0.35 12.08 15.97
C ILE A 277 1.71 12.50 15.40
N ALA A 278 1.86 12.42 14.09
CA ALA A 278 3.07 12.80 13.36
C ALA A 278 2.75 13.13 11.90
N ILE A 279 3.59 13.97 11.29
CA ILE A 279 3.66 14.16 9.84
C ILE A 279 5.12 13.98 9.46
N ASP A 280 5.41 12.89 8.76
CA ASP A 280 6.75 12.52 8.36
C ASP A 280 6.94 12.77 6.86
N ASP A 281 8.10 13.29 6.50
CA ASP A 281 8.54 13.37 5.10
C ASP A 281 8.95 11.97 4.62
N LEU A 282 8.41 11.54 3.48
CA LEU A 282 9.01 10.40 2.80
C LEU A 282 10.29 10.86 2.08
N PRO A 283 11.36 10.03 2.11
CA PRO A 283 12.61 10.36 1.43
C PRO A 283 12.38 10.72 -0.05
N SER A 284 13.03 11.78 -0.50
CA SER A 284 12.97 12.16 -1.91
C SER A 284 13.96 11.33 -2.73
N ALA A 285 13.75 11.26 -4.05
CA ALA A 285 14.74 10.67 -4.95
C ALA A 285 16.11 11.38 -4.90
N SER A 286 16.14 12.67 -4.52
CA SER A 286 17.39 13.42 -4.33
C SER A 286 18.14 13.04 -3.04
N SER A 287 17.47 12.45 -2.04
CA SER A 287 18.11 11.96 -0.81
C SER A 287 18.55 10.48 -0.90
N ASN A 288 18.73 9.96 -2.13
CA ASN A 288 19.49 8.74 -2.47
C ASN A 288 18.92 7.36 -2.09
N GLN A 289 17.73 7.23 -1.50
CA GLN A 289 17.18 5.91 -1.12
C GLN A 289 15.96 5.48 -1.94
N LEU A 290 14.93 6.32 -2.01
CA LEU A 290 13.74 6.01 -2.80
C LEU A 290 14.01 6.33 -4.28
N MET A 291 13.85 5.36 -5.18
CA MET A 291 13.90 5.57 -6.64
C MET A 291 15.27 6.08 -7.18
N LYS A 292 16.40 5.77 -6.54
CA LYS A 292 17.74 6.11 -7.06
C LYS A 292 17.93 5.53 -8.46
N GLY A 293 18.27 6.39 -9.43
CA GLY A 293 18.46 6.00 -10.84
C GLY A 293 17.16 5.82 -11.64
N LYS A 294 15.99 6.11 -11.06
CA LYS A 294 14.69 6.01 -11.71
C LYS A 294 14.20 7.38 -12.24
N PRO A 295 13.20 7.40 -13.14
CA PRO A 295 12.71 8.60 -13.83
C PRO A 295 12.45 9.83 -12.95
N ARG A 296 12.54 11.01 -13.59
CA ARG A 296 12.32 12.34 -12.96
C ARG A 296 10.92 12.56 -12.37
N THR A 297 9.98 11.66 -12.60
CA THR A 297 8.61 11.75 -12.07
C THR A 297 8.25 10.44 -11.40
N TYR A 298 7.88 10.55 -10.12
CA TYR A 298 7.42 9.44 -9.30
C TYR A 298 6.36 9.94 -8.33
N GLU A 299 5.36 9.12 -8.09
CA GLU A 299 4.17 9.40 -7.31
C GLU A 299 3.98 8.28 -6.29
N PRO A 300 3.66 8.60 -5.03
CA PRO A 300 3.19 7.58 -4.10
C PRO A 300 1.86 7.03 -4.58
N GLU A 301 1.63 5.72 -4.42
CA GLU A 301 0.43 5.01 -4.88
C GLU A 301 0.13 3.85 -3.92
N GLY A 302 -0.98 3.92 -3.21
CA GLY A 302 -1.42 2.91 -2.24
C GLY A 302 -0.66 2.95 -0.91
N LEU A 303 -1.35 2.53 0.14
CA LEU A 303 -0.83 2.40 1.49
C LEU A 303 -1.51 1.22 2.17
N GLU A 304 -0.76 0.33 2.81
CA GLU A 304 -1.33 -0.86 3.46
C GLU A 304 -0.55 -1.22 4.72
N VAL A 305 -1.24 -1.68 5.76
CA VAL A 305 -0.59 -2.26 6.96
C VAL A 305 -0.54 -3.78 6.83
N ILE A 306 0.65 -4.35 7.01
CA ILE A 306 0.91 -5.79 6.91
C ILE A 306 1.62 -6.31 8.15
N ARG A 307 1.68 -7.65 8.27
CA ARG A 307 2.72 -8.30 9.06
C ARG A 307 3.98 -8.49 8.24
N TYR A 308 5.12 -8.08 8.80
CA TYR A 308 6.44 -8.27 8.21
C TYR A 308 7.41 -8.72 9.31
N ASN A 309 7.97 -9.92 9.15
CA ASN A 309 8.85 -10.56 10.13
C ASN A 309 8.24 -10.66 11.55
N GLY A 310 6.94 -10.97 11.62
CA GLY A 310 6.20 -11.11 12.88
C GLY A 310 5.71 -9.80 13.50
N GLU A 311 6.13 -8.65 12.98
CA GLU A 311 5.78 -7.32 13.49
C GLU A 311 4.84 -6.57 12.52
N LEU A 312 4.16 -5.55 13.02
CA LEU A 312 3.38 -4.66 12.15
C LEU A 312 4.29 -3.74 11.36
N ALA A 313 4.01 -3.61 10.08
CA ALA A 313 4.70 -2.72 9.17
C ALA A 313 3.72 -2.00 8.26
N LEU A 314 4.12 -0.84 7.78
CA LEU A 314 3.39 -0.06 6.79
C LEU A 314 4.10 -0.20 5.45
N THR A 315 3.33 -0.44 4.41
CA THR A 315 3.80 -0.56 3.04
C THR A 315 3.21 0.52 2.18
N PHE A 316 3.98 1.03 1.23
CA PHE A 316 3.55 2.03 0.27
C PHE A 316 4.18 1.77 -1.10
N GLY A 317 3.48 2.18 -2.14
CA GLY A 317 3.96 2.11 -3.50
C GLY A 317 4.59 3.42 -3.94
N MET A 318 5.62 3.32 -4.76
CA MET A 318 6.19 4.44 -5.51
C MET A 318 6.12 4.08 -7.00
N ALA A 319 5.22 4.71 -7.71
CA ALA A 319 5.09 4.51 -9.14
C ALA A 319 5.82 5.59 -9.92
N GLY A 320 6.50 5.21 -10.99
CA GLY A 320 7.24 6.14 -11.84
C GLY A 320 7.32 5.69 -13.28
N GLY A 321 7.85 6.56 -14.15
CA GLY A 321 8.06 6.26 -15.56
C GLY A 321 6.96 6.77 -16.48
N THR A 322 7.22 6.64 -17.78
CA THR A 322 6.31 7.08 -18.84
C THR A 322 5.26 6.01 -19.13
N LYS A 323 4.11 6.42 -19.68
CA LYS A 323 3.06 5.46 -20.10
C LYS A 323 3.66 4.35 -20.97
N GLY A 324 3.42 3.09 -20.63
CA GLY A 324 3.97 1.91 -21.32
C GLY A 324 5.32 1.42 -20.78
N SER A 325 6.00 2.19 -19.93
CA SER A 325 7.24 1.81 -19.24
C SER A 325 7.22 2.21 -17.76
N ARG A 326 6.03 2.11 -17.15
CA ARG A 326 5.84 2.41 -15.75
C ARG A 326 6.39 1.29 -14.88
N SER A 327 7.01 1.64 -13.78
CA SER A 327 7.40 0.71 -12.72
C SER A 327 6.68 1.09 -11.44
N PHE A 328 6.27 0.08 -10.68
CA PHE A 328 5.76 0.25 -9.32
C PHE A 328 6.71 -0.42 -8.34
N ASP A 329 7.30 0.37 -7.44
CA ASP A 329 8.18 -0.13 -6.40
C ASP A 329 7.46 -0.11 -5.06
N MET A 330 7.38 -1.28 -4.43
CA MET A 330 6.80 -1.39 -3.12
C MET A 330 7.88 -1.28 -2.05
N TRP A 331 7.58 -0.52 -1.01
CA TRP A 331 8.47 -0.26 0.11
C TRP A 331 7.76 -0.58 1.41
N VAL A 332 8.53 -0.96 2.43
CA VAL A 332 8.04 -1.28 3.77
C VAL A 332 8.78 -0.48 4.81
N MET A 333 8.08 -0.08 5.87
CA MET A 333 8.66 0.53 7.07
C MET A 333 8.04 -0.10 8.33
N PRO A 334 8.84 -0.43 9.36
CA PRO A 334 8.31 -0.92 10.63
C PRO A 334 7.41 0.13 11.29
N LEU A 335 6.35 -0.34 11.95
CA LEU A 335 5.54 0.48 12.84
C LEU A 335 6.02 0.33 14.28
N VAL A 336 5.99 1.43 15.02
CA VAL A 336 6.23 1.47 16.46
C VAL A 336 4.97 1.97 17.16
N ARG A 337 4.72 1.45 18.36
CA ARG A 337 3.62 1.89 19.24
C ARG A 337 4.04 3.12 20.05
#